data_AF-A0A382PNZ8-F1
#
_entry.id   AF-A0A382PNZ8-F1
#
_cell.length_a   1.000
_cell.length_b   1.000
_cell.length_c   1.000
_cell.angle_alpha   90.00
_cell.angle_beta   90.00
_cell.angle_gamma   90.00
#
_symmetry.space_group_name_H-M   'P 1'
#
loop_
_entity.id
_entity.type
_entity.pdbx_description
1 polymer ?
#
loop_
_entity_poly.entity_id
_entity_poly.type
_entity_poly.pdbx_seq_one_letter_code
_entity_poly.pdbx_strand_id
1 'polypeptide(L)'
;IELNHFTELLEKENLKLKPLRDKNIEILSKLQRLNLEIKNLEEQEIRIKSEKDNLINSEKTLEIDIDREKKIIIDASSNEKRLKEEKKDLIDIETKYYELEKQTNQDLNIATENLKIEQEKLEKTSQELVINSGSKENLEIIKNSLSDLEKCHKYMKEGNIDESSSLINKTMNNLKTLISKFENITNNQILEELNKLNNKIKISQESYASAYSKNQTIKSDSIKRQERTKNIDEEINNWKNLGFNSEKMMNELKTRKEKIAQNLINLEKLPENIAVKKGQTLQMIKITEQEKLKVEEETDKIEVIYEDHNKKLKAAQEKIMFAREKRASASATEGGLQNRK
;
A
#
# COMPACT_ATOMS: atom_id res chain seq x y z
N ILE A 1 63.02 17.59 83.18
CA ILE A 1 61.96 16.73 83.77
C ILE A 1 60.60 17.18 83.25
N GLU A 2 60.18 18.44 83.45
CA GLU A 2 58.88 18.94 82.96
C GLU A 2 58.67 18.82 81.44
N LEU A 3 59.70 19.11 80.62
CA LEU A 3 59.59 19.05 79.16
C LEU A 3 59.35 17.62 78.65
N ASN A 4 60.08 16.64 79.19
CA ASN A 4 59.91 15.23 78.85
C ASN A 4 58.52 14.70 79.27
N HIS A 5 58.00 15.17 80.41
CA HIS A 5 56.68 14.79 80.88
C HIS A 5 55.56 15.30 79.95
N PHE A 6 55.61 16.56 79.52
CA PHE A 6 54.63 17.09 78.58
C PHE A 6 54.73 16.45 77.18
N THR A 7 55.92 16.07 76.72
CA THR A 7 56.08 15.32 75.45
C THR A 7 55.50 13.91 75.54
N GLU A 8 55.71 13.18 76.65
CA GLU A 8 55.12 11.86 76.88
C GLU A 8 53.58 11.92 76.93
N LEU A 9 53.02 12.96 77.56
CA LEU A 9 51.57 13.19 77.58
C LEU A 9 51.00 13.47 76.18
N LEU A 10 51.72 14.20 75.33
CA LEU A 10 51.31 14.42 73.93
C LEU A 10 51.37 13.17 73.08
N GLU A 11 52.43 12.36 73.22
CA GLU A 11 52.54 11.08 72.51
C GLU A 11 51.41 10.14 72.89
N LYS A 12 51.05 10.09 74.19
CA LYS A 12 49.93 9.27 74.69
C LYS A 12 48.59 9.68 74.11
N GLU A 13 48.30 10.99 74.01
CA GLU A 13 47.05 11.46 73.39
C GLU A 13 47.08 11.29 71.87
N ASN A 14 48.22 11.46 71.19
CA ASN A 14 48.36 11.18 69.76
C ASN A 14 48.11 9.70 69.41
N LEU A 15 48.55 8.76 70.25
CA LEU A 15 48.29 7.33 70.09
C LEU A 15 46.79 7.00 70.16
N LYS A 16 45.99 7.81 70.88
CA LYS A 16 44.53 7.68 70.92
C LYS A 16 43.83 8.39 69.76
N LEU A 17 44.35 9.53 69.31
CA LEU A 17 43.78 10.30 68.19
C LEU A 17 43.90 9.59 66.84
N LYS A 18 45.05 8.95 66.58
CA LYS A 18 45.32 8.29 65.29
C LYS A 18 44.23 7.26 64.89
N PRO A 19 43.87 6.25 65.72
CA PRO A 19 42.84 5.29 65.35
C PRO A 19 41.45 5.92 65.18
N LEU A 20 41.13 6.98 65.92
CA LEU A 20 39.86 7.70 65.78
C LEU A 20 39.79 8.48 64.45
N ARG A 21 40.89 9.12 64.05
CA ARG A 21 41.00 9.80 62.75
C ARG A 21 40.90 8.82 61.58
N ASP A 22 41.59 7.67 61.68
CA ASP A 22 41.52 6.61 60.66
C ASP A 22 40.09 6.07 60.54
N LYS A 23 39.42 5.80 61.68
CA LYS A 23 38.02 5.37 61.73
C LYS A 23 37.06 6.42 61.14
N ASN A 24 37.30 7.72 61.40
CA ASN A 24 36.49 8.78 60.83
C ASN A 24 36.61 8.82 59.29
N ILE A 25 37.83 8.66 58.75
CA ILE A 25 38.07 8.60 57.30
C ILE A 25 37.32 7.41 56.67
N GLU A 26 37.33 6.25 57.33
CA GLU A 26 36.59 5.06 56.89
C GLU A 26 35.08 5.31 56.88
N ILE A 27 34.54 5.90 57.95
CA ILE A 27 33.11 6.24 58.08
C ILE A 27 32.69 7.24 56.99
N LEU A 28 33.48 8.28 56.73
CA LEU A 28 33.22 9.25 55.65
C LEU A 28 33.23 8.58 54.28
N SER A 29 34.19 7.67 54.04
CA SER A 29 34.26 6.90 52.80
C SER A 29 33.04 6.00 52.62
N LYS A 30 32.57 5.36 53.70
CA LYS A 30 31.36 4.54 53.70
C LYS A 30 30.11 5.37 53.43
N LEU A 31 29.96 6.54 54.08
CA LEU A 31 28.86 7.47 53.81
C LEU A 31 28.84 7.93 52.36
N GLN A 32 30.00 8.28 51.79
CA GLN A 32 30.09 8.68 50.39
C GLN A 32 29.60 7.56 49.44
N ARG A 33 29.99 6.30 49.70
CA ARG A 33 29.53 5.16 48.90
C ARG A 33 28.01 4.96 48.99
N LEU A 34 27.45 5.02 50.20
CA LEU A 34 26.01 4.87 50.42
C LEU A 34 25.20 6.00 49.77
N ASN A 35 25.70 7.24 49.82
CA ASN A 35 25.06 8.39 49.16
C ASN A 35 25.07 8.24 47.63
N LEU A 36 26.17 7.76 47.05
CA LEU A 36 26.24 7.44 45.62
C LEU A 36 25.28 6.31 45.23
N GLU A 37 25.14 5.31 46.10
CA GLU A 37 24.19 4.21 45.89
C GLU A 37 22.73 4.71 45.85
N ILE A 38 22.33 5.59 46.78
CA ILE A 38 20.99 6.21 46.74
C ILE A 38 20.76 6.97 45.44
N LYS A 39 21.71 7.81 45.04
CA LYS A 39 21.59 8.58 43.80
C LYS A 39 21.44 7.66 42.59
N ASN A 40 22.20 6.58 42.52
CA ASN A 40 22.08 5.60 41.44
C ASN A 40 20.70 4.89 41.46
N LEU A 41 20.18 4.56 42.64
CA LEU A 41 18.83 3.98 42.77
C LEU A 41 17.73 4.96 42.32
N GLU A 42 17.88 6.26 42.59
CA GLU A 42 16.98 7.32 42.08
C GLU A 42 17.03 7.43 40.56
N GLU A 43 18.23 7.45 39.97
CA GLU A 43 18.40 7.48 38.52
C GLU A 43 17.86 6.21 37.85
N GLN A 44 17.97 5.05 38.49
CA GLN A 44 17.37 3.79 38.00
C GLN A 44 15.84 3.85 38.03
N GLU A 45 15.25 4.40 39.08
CA GLU A 45 13.79 4.56 39.19
C GLU A 45 13.22 5.45 38.07
N ILE A 46 13.88 6.59 37.81
CA ILE A 46 13.48 7.51 36.73
C ILE A 46 13.57 6.80 35.37
N ARG A 47 14.65 6.04 35.13
CA ARG A 47 14.85 5.28 33.89
C ARG A 47 13.75 4.23 33.70
N ILE A 48 13.45 3.44 34.72
CA ILE A 48 12.40 2.42 34.68
C ILE A 48 11.03 3.04 34.42
N LYS A 49 10.72 4.16 35.05
CA LYS A 49 9.46 4.87 34.82
C LYS A 49 9.33 5.34 33.36
N SER A 50 10.39 5.97 32.84
CA SER A 50 10.43 6.41 31.44
C SER A 50 10.29 5.23 30.46
N GLU A 51 11.00 4.12 30.72
CA GLU A 51 10.90 2.91 29.92
C GLU A 51 9.48 2.32 29.93
N LYS A 52 8.83 2.26 31.10
CA LYS A 52 7.45 1.82 31.23
C LYS A 52 6.49 2.70 30.43
N ASP A 53 6.62 4.02 30.52
CA ASP A 53 5.77 4.96 29.77
C ASP A 53 5.96 4.81 28.25
N ASN A 54 7.20 4.61 27.79
CA ASN A 54 7.50 4.35 26.38
C ASN A 54 6.88 3.03 25.88
N LEU A 55 6.95 1.97 26.68
CA LEU A 55 6.32 0.68 26.35
C LEU A 55 4.80 0.78 26.29
N ILE A 56 4.17 1.49 27.23
CA ILE A 56 2.71 1.75 27.22
C ILE A 56 2.31 2.52 25.97
N ASN A 57 3.07 3.55 25.58
CA ASN A 57 2.78 4.30 24.36
C ASN A 57 2.94 3.44 23.10
N SER A 58 3.96 2.58 23.07
CA SER A 58 4.18 1.63 21.98
C SER A 58 3.05 0.59 21.89
N GLU A 59 2.54 0.12 23.03
CA GLU A 59 1.38 -0.78 23.09
C GLU A 59 0.13 -0.13 22.50
N LYS A 60 -0.16 1.12 22.87
CA LYS A 60 -1.31 1.87 22.30
C LYS A 60 -1.21 2.01 20.78
N THR A 61 -0.02 2.31 20.26
CA THR A 61 0.16 2.38 18.80
C THR A 61 -0.05 1.03 18.12
N LEU A 62 0.43 -0.06 18.74
CA LEU A 62 0.21 -1.40 18.21
C LEU A 62 -1.26 -1.81 18.24
N GLU A 63 -2.05 -1.38 19.22
CA GLU A 63 -3.49 -1.65 19.23
C GLU A 63 -4.21 -0.99 18.06
N ILE A 64 -3.86 0.26 17.75
CA ILE A 64 -4.39 0.98 16.58
C ILE A 64 -4.01 0.25 15.28
N ASP A 65 -2.75 -0.17 15.16
CA ASP A 65 -2.28 -0.92 13.99
C ASP A 65 -3.00 -2.27 13.86
N ILE A 66 -3.19 -3.00 14.97
CA ILE A 66 -3.94 -4.26 15.00
C ILE A 66 -5.38 -4.04 14.53
N ASP A 67 -6.07 -3.01 15.02
CA ASP A 67 -7.45 -2.75 14.63
C ASP A 67 -7.56 -2.33 13.15
N ARG A 68 -6.57 -1.60 12.64
CA ARG A 68 -6.46 -1.30 11.21
C ARG A 68 -6.31 -2.58 10.38
N GLU A 69 -5.40 -3.48 10.75
CA GLU A 69 -5.21 -4.74 10.02
C GLU A 69 -6.48 -5.62 10.10
N LYS A 70 -7.18 -5.67 11.25
CA LYS A 70 -8.47 -6.39 11.35
C LYS A 70 -9.48 -5.85 10.34
N LYS A 71 -9.58 -4.53 10.22
CA LYS A 71 -10.48 -3.88 9.27
C LYS A 71 -10.13 -4.25 7.83
N ILE A 72 -8.85 -4.23 7.47
CA ILE A 72 -8.39 -4.63 6.12
C ILE A 72 -8.76 -6.08 5.83
N ILE A 73 -8.57 -6.99 6.78
CA ILE A 73 -8.94 -8.41 6.63
C ILE A 73 -10.45 -8.57 6.40
N ILE A 74 -11.28 -7.85 7.19
CA ILE A 74 -12.74 -7.87 7.05
C ILE A 74 -13.15 -7.33 5.68
N ASP A 75 -12.61 -6.19 5.27
CA ASP A 75 -12.91 -5.55 3.99
C ASP A 75 -12.51 -6.44 2.81
N ALA A 76 -11.32 -7.08 2.89
CA ALA A 76 -10.85 -8.01 1.88
C ALA A 76 -11.76 -9.24 1.76
N SER A 77 -12.12 -9.86 2.89
CA SER A 77 -13.00 -11.03 2.92
C SER A 77 -14.42 -10.70 2.40
N SER A 78 -14.97 -9.56 2.81
CA SER A 78 -16.29 -9.10 2.35
C SER A 78 -16.30 -8.83 0.85
N ASN A 79 -15.27 -8.15 0.33
CA ASN A 79 -15.16 -7.89 -1.11
C ASN A 79 -14.94 -9.17 -1.92
N GLU A 80 -14.12 -10.10 -1.42
CA GLU A 80 -13.95 -11.41 -2.06
C GLU A 80 -15.30 -12.14 -2.18
N LYS A 81 -16.10 -12.15 -1.11
CA LYS A 81 -17.42 -12.79 -1.11
C LYS A 81 -18.38 -12.12 -2.09
N ARG A 82 -18.49 -10.79 -2.04
CA ARG A 82 -19.33 -10.00 -2.95
C ARG A 82 -18.97 -10.26 -4.42
N LEU A 83 -17.69 -10.29 -4.74
CA LEU A 83 -17.20 -10.55 -6.10
C LEU A 83 -17.48 -11.98 -6.56
N LYS A 84 -17.38 -12.97 -5.67
CA LYS A 84 -17.77 -14.37 -6.00
C LYS A 84 -19.26 -14.49 -6.30
N GLU A 85 -20.10 -13.78 -5.55
CA GLU A 85 -21.54 -13.72 -5.80
C GLU A 85 -21.84 -13.05 -7.15
N GLU A 86 -21.27 -11.87 -7.41
CA GLU A 86 -21.38 -11.18 -8.70
C GLU A 86 -20.93 -12.07 -9.87
N LYS A 87 -19.79 -12.76 -9.72
CA LYS A 87 -19.28 -13.70 -10.73
C LYS A 87 -20.26 -14.83 -10.99
N LYS A 88 -20.84 -15.40 -9.93
CA LYS A 88 -21.82 -16.48 -10.05
C LYS A 88 -23.05 -16.02 -10.83
N ASP A 89 -23.55 -14.83 -10.54
CA ASP A 89 -24.71 -14.25 -11.21
C ASP A 89 -24.43 -13.98 -12.70
N LEU A 90 -23.24 -13.46 -13.02
CA LEU A 90 -22.83 -13.25 -14.41
C LEU A 90 -22.73 -14.57 -15.18
N ILE A 91 -22.19 -15.62 -14.57
CA ILE A 91 -22.09 -16.95 -15.19
C ILE A 91 -23.49 -17.57 -15.40
N ASP A 92 -24.39 -17.43 -14.43
CA ASP A 92 -25.77 -17.92 -14.55
C ASP A 92 -26.51 -17.20 -15.69
N ILE A 93 -26.37 -15.88 -15.78
CA ILE A 93 -26.91 -15.09 -16.90
C ILE A 93 -26.29 -15.57 -18.21
N GLU A 94 -24.98 -15.69 -18.30
CA GLU A 94 -24.31 -16.11 -19.54
C GLU A 94 -24.75 -17.51 -19.98
N THR A 95 -24.91 -18.43 -19.03
CA THR A 95 -25.40 -19.80 -19.31
C THR A 95 -26.83 -19.78 -19.86
N LYS A 96 -27.71 -18.93 -19.31
CA LYS A 96 -29.09 -18.75 -19.79
C LYS A 96 -29.15 -18.13 -21.19
N TYR A 97 -28.24 -17.20 -21.48
CA TYR A 97 -28.19 -16.52 -22.78
C TYR A 97 -27.45 -17.30 -23.86
N TYR A 98 -26.71 -18.36 -23.51
CA TYR A 98 -25.97 -19.19 -24.47
C TYR A 98 -26.86 -19.78 -25.58
N GLU A 99 -27.99 -20.40 -25.19
CA GLU A 99 -28.94 -20.95 -26.18
C GLU A 99 -29.64 -19.84 -26.98
N LEU A 100 -29.92 -18.69 -26.35
CA LEU A 100 -30.50 -17.54 -27.04
C LEU A 100 -29.54 -16.96 -28.08
N GLU A 101 -28.25 -16.83 -27.76
CA GLU A 101 -27.23 -16.37 -28.69
C GLU A 101 -27.14 -17.32 -29.89
N LYS A 102 -27.13 -18.63 -29.65
CA LYS A 102 -27.14 -19.64 -30.72
C LYS A 102 -28.38 -19.51 -31.60
N GLN A 103 -29.56 -19.34 -31.02
CA GLN A 103 -30.79 -19.13 -31.77
C GLN A 103 -30.71 -17.86 -32.62
N THR A 104 -30.26 -16.73 -32.07
CA THR A 104 -30.17 -15.48 -32.85
C THR A 104 -29.14 -15.53 -33.97
N ASN A 105 -28.05 -16.31 -33.80
CA ASN A 105 -27.11 -16.58 -34.90
C ASN A 105 -27.79 -17.39 -36.02
N GLN A 106 -28.61 -18.39 -35.67
CA GLN A 106 -29.38 -19.16 -36.65
C GLN A 106 -30.40 -18.27 -37.37
N ASP A 107 -31.15 -17.46 -36.63
CA ASP A 107 -32.15 -16.53 -37.19
C ASP A 107 -31.50 -15.53 -38.16
N LEU A 108 -30.32 -14.98 -37.81
CA LEU A 108 -29.55 -14.10 -38.69
C LEU A 108 -29.10 -14.81 -39.96
N ASN A 109 -28.60 -16.04 -39.85
CA ASN A 109 -28.19 -16.83 -41.02
C ASN A 109 -29.38 -17.10 -41.95
N ILE A 110 -30.54 -17.48 -41.39
CA ILE A 110 -31.77 -17.72 -42.16
C ILE A 110 -32.22 -16.43 -42.86
N ALA A 111 -32.25 -15.30 -42.16
CA ALA A 111 -32.65 -14.02 -42.74
C ALA A 111 -31.69 -13.55 -43.85
N THR A 112 -30.39 -13.80 -43.67
CA THR A 112 -29.35 -13.48 -44.66
C THR A 112 -29.53 -14.32 -45.93
N GLU A 113 -29.74 -15.63 -45.78
CA GLU A 113 -29.94 -16.53 -46.93
C GLU A 113 -31.24 -16.23 -47.67
N ASN A 114 -32.33 -15.96 -46.95
CA ASN A 114 -33.60 -15.57 -47.57
C ASN A 114 -33.47 -14.27 -48.37
N LEU A 115 -32.78 -13.26 -47.83
CA LEU A 115 -32.53 -12.02 -48.55
C LEU A 115 -31.70 -12.27 -49.82
N LYS A 116 -30.66 -13.08 -49.72
CA LYS A 116 -29.80 -13.45 -50.85
C LYS A 116 -30.60 -14.17 -51.94
N ILE A 117 -31.43 -15.14 -51.59
CA ILE A 117 -32.29 -15.87 -52.53
C ILE A 117 -33.23 -14.92 -53.28
N GLU A 118 -33.87 -13.97 -52.58
CA GLU A 118 -34.76 -13.00 -53.25
C GLU A 118 -33.99 -12.00 -54.12
N GLN A 119 -32.77 -11.61 -53.73
CA GLN A 119 -31.88 -10.79 -54.57
C GLN A 119 -31.42 -11.54 -55.84
N GLU A 120 -31.04 -12.81 -55.72
CA GLU A 120 -30.66 -13.64 -56.88
C GLU A 120 -31.83 -13.86 -57.84
N LYS A 121 -33.06 -14.02 -57.32
CA LYS A 121 -34.27 -14.06 -58.16
C LYS A 121 -34.45 -12.74 -58.92
N LEU A 122 -34.23 -11.60 -58.25
CA LEU A 122 -34.39 -10.28 -58.90
C LEU A 122 -33.38 -10.10 -60.00
N GLU A 123 -32.14 -10.50 -59.75
CA GLU A 123 -31.08 -10.49 -60.74
C GLU A 123 -31.48 -11.31 -61.98
N LYS A 124 -31.94 -12.56 -61.80
CA LYS A 124 -32.39 -13.43 -62.90
C LYS A 124 -33.57 -12.81 -63.68
N THR A 125 -34.64 -12.39 -63.01
CA THR A 125 -35.81 -11.79 -63.67
C THR A 125 -35.44 -10.49 -64.38
N SER A 126 -34.51 -9.69 -63.84
CA SER A 126 -34.03 -8.48 -64.50
C SER A 126 -33.22 -8.78 -65.77
N GLN A 127 -32.39 -9.83 -65.76
CA GLN A 127 -31.65 -10.28 -66.94
C GLN A 127 -32.59 -10.80 -68.04
N GLU A 128 -33.63 -11.56 -67.66
CA GLU A 128 -34.68 -12.02 -68.59
C GLU A 128 -35.44 -10.85 -69.24
N LEU A 129 -35.77 -9.80 -68.47
CA LEU A 129 -36.39 -8.59 -69.00
C LEU A 129 -35.48 -7.91 -70.05
N VAL A 130 -34.17 -7.79 -69.78
CA VAL A 130 -33.21 -7.19 -70.71
C VAL A 130 -33.11 -8.01 -72.00
N ILE A 131 -33.05 -9.34 -71.91
CA ILE A 131 -32.99 -10.23 -73.08
C ILE A 131 -34.27 -10.14 -73.92
N ASN A 132 -35.44 -10.18 -73.28
CA ASN A 132 -36.74 -10.08 -73.96
C ASN A 132 -37.01 -8.70 -74.58
N SER A 133 -36.36 -7.64 -74.09
CA SER A 133 -36.49 -6.31 -74.68
C SER A 133 -35.83 -6.15 -76.06
N GLY A 134 -35.05 -7.16 -76.52
CA GLY A 134 -34.72 -7.41 -77.93
C GLY A 134 -34.22 -6.22 -78.75
N SER A 135 -33.65 -5.19 -78.13
CA SER A 135 -33.56 -3.87 -78.75
C SER A 135 -32.61 -3.84 -79.94
N LYS A 136 -31.52 -4.64 -79.92
CA LYS A 136 -30.49 -4.60 -80.96
C LYS A 136 -30.90 -5.35 -82.23
N GLU A 137 -31.44 -6.57 -82.10
CA GLU A 137 -31.91 -7.36 -83.24
C GLU A 137 -33.15 -6.72 -83.88
N ASN A 138 -34.10 -6.23 -83.06
CA ASN A 138 -35.28 -5.55 -83.57
C ASN A 138 -34.91 -4.24 -84.27
N LEU A 139 -33.95 -3.46 -83.74
CA LEU A 139 -33.44 -2.26 -84.39
C LEU A 139 -32.76 -2.59 -85.73
N GLU A 140 -32.06 -3.71 -85.84
CA GLU A 140 -31.42 -4.15 -87.08
C GLU A 140 -32.45 -4.56 -88.13
N ILE A 141 -33.53 -5.25 -87.72
CA ILE A 141 -34.67 -5.55 -88.61
C ILE A 141 -35.33 -4.26 -89.10
N ILE A 142 -35.50 -3.25 -88.24
CA ILE A 142 -36.03 -1.93 -88.61
C ILE A 142 -35.10 -1.21 -89.61
N LYS A 143 -33.79 -1.17 -89.34
CA LYS A 143 -32.80 -0.56 -90.25
C LYS A 143 -32.77 -1.24 -91.61
N ASN A 144 -32.82 -2.57 -91.63
CA ASN A 144 -32.86 -3.34 -92.88
C ASN A 144 -34.16 -3.11 -93.65
N SER A 145 -35.29 -3.03 -92.94
CA SER A 145 -36.59 -2.70 -93.54
C SER A 145 -36.62 -1.30 -94.13
N LEU A 146 -35.99 -0.31 -93.46
CA LEU A 146 -35.84 1.04 -93.98
C LEU A 146 -34.98 1.05 -95.26
N SER A 147 -33.85 0.35 -95.26
CA SER A 147 -32.99 0.23 -96.45
C SER A 147 -33.70 -0.45 -97.63
N ASP A 148 -34.49 -1.50 -97.36
CA ASP A 148 -35.27 -2.20 -98.37
C ASP A 148 -36.37 -1.29 -98.96
N LEU A 149 -37.00 -0.43 -98.15
CA LEU A 149 -37.97 0.57 -98.61
C LEU A 149 -37.34 1.67 -99.47
N GLU A 150 -36.17 2.18 -99.08
CA GLU A 150 -35.43 3.18 -99.88
C GLU A 150 -35.07 2.63 -101.27
N LYS A 151 -34.61 1.38 -101.34
CA LYS A 151 -34.32 0.69 -102.60
C LYS A 151 -35.59 0.44 -103.41
N CYS A 152 -36.68 0.02 -102.76
CA CYS A 152 -37.98 -0.14 -103.41
C CYS A 152 -38.43 1.16 -104.08
N HIS A 153 -38.38 2.28 -103.37
CA HIS A 153 -38.76 3.58 -103.90
C HIS A 153 -37.92 3.99 -105.12
N LYS A 154 -36.63 3.61 -105.15
CA LYS A 154 -35.77 3.80 -106.33
C LYS A 154 -36.22 2.93 -107.52
N TYR A 155 -36.45 1.63 -107.31
CA TYR A 155 -36.89 0.72 -108.37
C TYR A 155 -38.28 1.04 -108.94
N MET A 156 -39.19 1.56 -108.12
CA MET A 156 -40.49 2.07 -108.59
C MET A 156 -40.34 3.24 -109.57
N LYS A 157 -39.39 4.15 -109.31
CA LYS A 157 -39.10 5.29 -110.21
C LYS A 157 -38.45 4.86 -111.52
N GLU A 158 -37.70 3.75 -111.49
CA GLU A 158 -36.99 3.18 -112.64
C GLU A 158 -37.89 2.24 -113.48
N GLY A 159 -39.14 2.00 -113.05
CA GLY A 159 -40.10 1.15 -113.76
C GLY A 159 -39.93 -0.36 -113.52
N ASN A 160 -39.05 -0.76 -112.59
CA ASN A 160 -38.84 -2.17 -112.23
C ASN A 160 -39.83 -2.59 -111.12
N ILE A 161 -41.01 -3.03 -111.56
CA ILE A 161 -42.14 -3.36 -110.68
C ILE A 161 -41.90 -4.67 -109.92
N ASP A 162 -41.27 -5.67 -110.54
CA ASP A 162 -41.08 -6.99 -109.94
C ASP A 162 -40.09 -6.92 -108.75
N GLU A 163 -38.98 -6.20 -108.90
CA GLU A 163 -37.96 -6.05 -107.85
C GLU A 163 -38.47 -5.16 -106.71
N SER A 164 -39.29 -4.15 -107.04
CA SER A 164 -40.00 -3.34 -106.06
C SER A 164 -40.99 -4.18 -105.24
N SER A 165 -41.79 -5.03 -105.91
CA SER A 165 -42.76 -5.90 -105.25
C SER A 165 -42.08 -6.92 -104.32
N SER A 166 -40.94 -7.47 -104.73
CA SER A 166 -40.11 -8.36 -103.91
C SER A 166 -39.61 -7.69 -102.62
N LEU A 167 -39.09 -6.45 -102.71
CA LEU A 167 -38.64 -5.69 -101.54
C LEU A 167 -39.77 -5.29 -100.61
N ILE A 168 -40.96 -4.95 -101.14
CA ILE A 168 -42.15 -4.69 -100.35
C ILE A 168 -42.57 -5.93 -99.57
N ASN A 169 -42.63 -7.10 -100.22
CA ASN A 169 -42.99 -8.35 -99.56
C ASN A 169 -41.99 -8.73 -98.46
N LYS A 170 -40.68 -8.52 -98.70
CA LYS A 170 -39.64 -8.73 -97.70
C LYS A 170 -39.80 -7.80 -96.49
N THR A 171 -40.04 -6.51 -96.74
CA THR A 171 -40.31 -5.50 -95.69
C THR A 171 -41.57 -5.86 -94.91
N MET A 172 -42.63 -6.29 -95.60
CA MET A 172 -43.89 -6.68 -94.99
C MET A 172 -43.73 -7.91 -94.08
N ASN A 173 -42.92 -8.88 -94.48
CA ASN A 173 -42.60 -10.05 -93.64
C ASN A 173 -41.75 -9.66 -92.43
N ASN A 174 -40.76 -8.78 -92.59
CA ASN A 174 -39.97 -8.23 -91.49
C ASN A 174 -40.86 -7.47 -90.47
N LEU A 175 -41.78 -6.64 -90.95
CA LEU A 175 -42.74 -5.92 -90.12
C LEU A 175 -43.72 -6.87 -89.42
N LYS A 176 -44.25 -7.89 -90.09
CA LYS A 176 -45.08 -8.93 -89.46
C LYS A 176 -44.33 -9.65 -88.34
N THR A 177 -43.03 -9.91 -88.54
CA THR A 177 -42.16 -10.54 -87.54
C THR A 177 -41.90 -9.61 -86.37
N LEU A 178 -41.73 -8.30 -86.61
CA LEU A 178 -41.63 -7.30 -85.53
C LEU A 178 -42.95 -7.17 -84.76
N ILE A 179 -44.09 -7.11 -85.46
CA ILE A 179 -45.42 -7.02 -84.84
C ILE A 179 -45.66 -8.23 -83.93
N SER A 180 -45.41 -9.45 -84.39
CA SER A 180 -45.56 -10.64 -83.55
C SER A 180 -44.56 -10.67 -82.38
N LYS A 181 -43.33 -10.17 -82.57
CA LYS A 181 -42.36 -9.98 -81.47
C LYS A 181 -42.88 -8.96 -80.44
N PHE A 182 -43.41 -7.82 -80.87
CA PHE A 182 -43.95 -6.78 -79.96
C PHE A 182 -45.27 -7.18 -79.29
N GLU A 183 -46.13 -7.95 -79.95
CA GLU A 183 -47.37 -8.48 -79.37
C GLU A 183 -47.11 -9.57 -78.32
N ASN A 184 -46.03 -10.35 -78.49
CA ASN A 184 -45.57 -11.34 -77.50
C ASN A 184 -44.85 -10.73 -76.30
N ILE A 185 -44.56 -9.42 -76.31
CA ILE A 185 -44.01 -8.72 -75.16
C ILE A 185 -45.16 -8.47 -74.17
N THR A 186 -45.53 -9.48 -73.39
CA THR A 186 -46.35 -9.34 -72.18
C THR A 186 -45.51 -8.72 -71.05
N ASN A 187 -44.95 -7.53 -71.29
CA ASN A 187 -44.16 -6.77 -70.31
C ASN A 187 -44.90 -6.50 -68.99
N ASN A 188 -46.24 -6.52 -69.00
CA ASN A 188 -47.05 -6.32 -67.79
C ASN A 188 -46.90 -7.46 -66.77
N GLN A 189 -46.73 -8.71 -67.21
CA GLN A 189 -46.58 -9.86 -66.30
C GLN A 189 -45.22 -9.83 -65.59
N ILE A 190 -44.13 -9.59 -66.34
CA ILE A 190 -42.78 -9.48 -65.78
C ILE A 190 -42.68 -8.27 -64.84
N LEU A 191 -43.31 -7.14 -65.19
CA LEU A 191 -43.35 -5.96 -64.33
C LEU A 191 -44.10 -6.22 -63.01
N GLU A 192 -45.23 -6.93 -63.05
CA GLU A 192 -45.93 -7.36 -61.83
C GLU A 192 -45.09 -8.31 -60.97
N GLU A 193 -44.36 -9.25 -61.59
CA GLU A 193 -43.45 -10.16 -60.90
C GLU A 193 -42.29 -9.41 -60.25
N LEU A 194 -41.68 -8.45 -60.94
CA LEU A 194 -40.65 -7.56 -60.39
C LEU A 194 -41.17 -6.75 -59.21
N ASN A 195 -42.38 -6.20 -59.29
CA ASN A 195 -43.00 -5.48 -58.18
C ASN A 195 -43.25 -6.38 -56.96
N LYS A 196 -43.75 -7.61 -57.18
CA LYS A 196 -43.93 -8.61 -56.12
C LYS A 196 -42.58 -8.98 -55.47
N LEU A 197 -41.55 -9.16 -56.28
CA LEU A 197 -40.22 -9.53 -55.83
C LEU A 197 -39.54 -8.39 -55.06
N ASN A 198 -39.70 -7.15 -55.52
CA ASN A 198 -39.22 -5.97 -54.80
C ASN A 198 -39.86 -5.84 -53.41
N ASN A 199 -41.17 -6.11 -53.30
CA ASN A 199 -41.84 -6.15 -51.99
C ASN A 199 -41.30 -7.27 -51.10
N LYS A 200 -41.04 -8.46 -51.64
CA LYS A 200 -40.41 -9.56 -50.88
C LYS A 200 -39.01 -9.21 -50.42
N ILE A 201 -38.19 -8.57 -51.26
CA ILE A 201 -36.86 -8.08 -50.89
C ILE A 201 -36.96 -7.08 -49.74
N LYS A 202 -37.89 -6.13 -49.80
CA LYS A 202 -38.09 -5.16 -48.71
C LYS A 202 -38.40 -5.86 -47.38
N ILE A 203 -39.29 -6.85 -47.39
CA ILE A 203 -39.63 -7.66 -46.20
C ILE A 203 -38.41 -8.44 -45.69
N SER A 204 -37.63 -9.04 -46.60
CA SER A 204 -36.40 -9.76 -46.25
C SER A 204 -35.32 -8.83 -45.69
N GLN A 205 -35.21 -7.60 -46.19
CA GLN A 205 -34.29 -6.56 -45.67
C GLN A 205 -34.68 -6.14 -44.25
N GLU A 206 -35.97 -5.90 -44.00
CA GLU A 206 -36.49 -5.59 -42.65
C GLU A 206 -36.22 -6.74 -41.68
N SER A 207 -36.45 -7.98 -42.12
CA SER A 207 -36.19 -9.19 -41.33
C SER A 207 -34.71 -9.36 -41.01
N TYR A 208 -33.83 -9.16 -42.00
CA TYR A 208 -32.38 -9.17 -41.82
C TYR A 208 -31.92 -8.10 -40.84
N ALA A 209 -32.37 -6.85 -41.00
CA ALA A 209 -31.97 -5.75 -40.11
C ALA A 209 -32.38 -6.00 -38.65
N SER A 210 -33.59 -6.52 -38.43
CA SER A 210 -34.08 -6.93 -37.10
C SER A 210 -33.25 -8.08 -36.52
N ALA A 211 -32.99 -9.13 -37.28
CA ALA A 211 -32.19 -10.28 -36.83
C ALA A 211 -30.75 -9.87 -36.51
N TYR A 212 -30.13 -9.04 -37.37
CA TYR A 212 -28.79 -8.51 -37.19
C TYR A 212 -28.68 -7.65 -35.93
N SER A 213 -29.61 -6.71 -35.74
CA SER A 213 -29.62 -5.84 -34.55
C SER A 213 -29.74 -6.63 -33.25
N LYS A 214 -30.64 -7.62 -33.20
CA LYS A 214 -30.81 -8.51 -32.04
C LYS A 214 -29.54 -9.32 -31.76
N ASN A 215 -28.98 -9.96 -32.79
CA ASN A 215 -27.77 -10.75 -32.66
C ASN A 215 -26.57 -9.93 -32.18
N GLN A 216 -26.35 -8.74 -32.75
CA GLN A 216 -25.26 -7.85 -32.33
C GLN A 216 -25.39 -7.40 -30.89
N THR A 217 -26.61 -7.10 -30.44
CA THR A 217 -26.87 -6.68 -29.04
C THR A 217 -26.51 -7.81 -28.08
N ILE A 218 -27.02 -9.01 -28.32
CA ILE A 218 -26.77 -10.18 -27.46
C ILE A 218 -25.28 -10.51 -27.42
N LYS A 219 -24.62 -10.50 -28.57
CA LYS A 219 -23.18 -10.79 -28.69
C LYS A 219 -22.33 -9.75 -27.98
N SER A 220 -22.65 -8.46 -28.13
CA SER A 220 -21.94 -7.38 -27.42
C SER A 220 -22.06 -7.52 -25.91
N ASP A 221 -23.25 -7.86 -25.41
CA ASP A 221 -23.46 -8.04 -23.98
C ASP A 221 -22.80 -9.32 -23.43
N SER A 222 -22.75 -10.40 -24.21
CA SER A 222 -21.97 -11.61 -23.88
C SER A 222 -20.50 -11.28 -23.72
N ILE A 223 -19.90 -10.57 -24.68
CA ILE A 223 -18.49 -10.14 -24.61
C ILE A 223 -18.22 -9.33 -23.33
N LYS A 224 -19.07 -8.33 -23.03
CA LYS A 224 -18.94 -7.52 -21.81
C LYS A 224 -19.02 -8.35 -20.52
N ARG A 225 -19.94 -9.33 -20.46
CA ARG A 225 -20.06 -10.23 -19.29
C ARG A 225 -18.84 -11.13 -19.14
N GLN A 226 -18.30 -11.64 -20.23
CA GLN A 226 -17.07 -12.46 -20.23
C GLN A 226 -15.86 -11.65 -19.77
N GLU A 227 -15.70 -10.42 -20.28
CA GLU A 227 -14.66 -9.49 -19.85
C GLU A 227 -14.81 -9.14 -18.36
N ARG A 228 -16.03 -8.81 -17.91
CA ARG A 228 -16.29 -8.54 -16.49
C ARG A 228 -15.95 -9.75 -15.60
N THR A 229 -16.33 -10.95 -16.03
CA THR A 229 -16.03 -12.21 -15.32
C THR A 229 -14.54 -12.40 -15.14
N LYS A 230 -13.74 -12.13 -16.18
CA LYS A 230 -12.28 -12.20 -16.13
C LYS A 230 -11.69 -11.14 -15.19
N ASN A 231 -12.17 -9.90 -15.26
CA ASN A 231 -11.71 -8.82 -14.38
C ASN A 231 -12.00 -9.12 -12.91
N ILE A 232 -13.15 -9.74 -12.62
CA ILE A 232 -13.50 -10.17 -11.25
C ILE A 232 -12.48 -11.19 -10.71
N ASP A 233 -11.95 -12.10 -11.54
CA ASP A 233 -10.92 -13.04 -11.07
C ASP A 233 -9.62 -12.35 -10.64
N GLU A 234 -9.21 -11.33 -11.39
CA GLU A 234 -8.05 -10.50 -11.03
C GLU A 234 -8.32 -9.71 -9.73
N GLU A 235 -9.51 -9.10 -9.61
CA GLU A 235 -9.94 -8.40 -8.39
C GLU A 235 -9.97 -9.35 -7.16
N ILE A 236 -10.53 -10.55 -7.29
CA ILE A 236 -10.55 -11.57 -6.24
C ILE A 236 -9.13 -11.91 -5.78
N ASN A 237 -8.19 -12.10 -6.70
CA ASN A 237 -6.79 -12.39 -6.37
C ASN A 237 -6.13 -11.21 -5.64
N ASN A 238 -6.42 -9.98 -6.06
CA ASN A 238 -5.90 -8.78 -5.39
C ASN A 238 -6.42 -8.67 -3.94
N TRP A 239 -7.71 -8.92 -3.71
CA TRP A 239 -8.28 -8.92 -2.36
C TRP A 239 -7.72 -10.05 -1.49
N LYS A 240 -7.54 -11.25 -2.05
CA LYS A 240 -6.88 -12.36 -1.34
C LYS A 240 -5.45 -12.01 -0.92
N ASN A 241 -4.67 -11.42 -1.83
CA ASN A 241 -3.30 -11.00 -1.54
C ASN A 241 -3.26 -9.92 -0.45
N LEU A 242 -4.18 -8.95 -0.52
CA LEU A 242 -4.30 -7.91 0.50
C LEU A 242 -4.64 -8.51 1.88
N GLY A 243 -5.63 -9.41 1.93
CA GLY A 243 -6.03 -10.11 3.15
C GLY A 243 -4.88 -10.94 3.74
N PHE A 244 -4.20 -11.74 2.92
CA PHE A 244 -3.06 -12.55 3.35
C PHE A 244 -1.90 -11.73 3.90
N ASN A 245 -1.56 -10.61 3.24
CA ASN A 245 -0.51 -9.72 3.72
C ASN A 245 -0.88 -9.08 5.07
N SER A 246 -2.16 -8.72 5.22
CA SER A 246 -2.69 -8.15 6.47
C SER A 246 -2.71 -9.19 7.60
N GLU A 247 -3.05 -10.45 7.32
CA GLU A 247 -2.95 -11.54 8.30
C GLU A 247 -1.51 -11.79 8.75
N LYS A 248 -0.54 -11.74 7.82
CA LYS A 248 0.88 -11.84 8.19
C LYS A 248 1.30 -10.70 9.11
N MET A 249 0.92 -9.46 8.77
CA MET A 249 1.18 -8.29 9.60
C MET A 249 0.52 -8.43 10.99
N MET A 250 -0.72 -8.91 11.05
CA MET A 250 -1.43 -9.18 12.30
C MET A 250 -0.64 -10.09 13.24
N ASN A 251 -0.09 -11.18 12.68
CA ASN A 251 0.71 -12.13 13.45
C ASN A 251 2.00 -11.48 13.98
N GLU A 252 2.68 -10.67 13.15
CA GLU A 252 3.86 -9.92 13.58
C GLU A 252 3.51 -8.92 14.70
N LEU A 253 2.43 -8.15 14.56
CA LEU A 253 1.96 -7.21 15.57
C LEU A 253 1.59 -7.92 16.89
N LYS A 254 0.94 -9.08 16.81
CA LYS A 254 0.59 -9.90 17.98
C LYS A 254 1.85 -10.35 18.73
N THR A 255 2.86 -10.87 18.02
CA THR A 255 4.12 -11.27 18.68
C THR A 255 4.85 -10.09 19.32
N ARG A 256 4.80 -8.90 18.71
CA ARG A 256 5.37 -7.67 19.31
C ARG A 256 4.60 -7.26 20.56
N LYS A 257 3.27 -7.32 20.53
CA LYS A 257 2.41 -7.02 21.68
C LYS A 257 2.73 -7.96 22.86
N GLU A 258 2.86 -9.26 22.59
CA GLU A 258 3.23 -10.26 23.61
C GLU A 258 4.59 -9.95 24.26
N LYS A 259 5.60 -9.55 23.46
CA LYS A 259 6.91 -9.13 23.98
C LYS A 259 6.82 -7.88 24.86
N ILE A 260 6.04 -6.88 24.45
CA ILE A 260 5.84 -5.66 25.24
C ILE A 260 5.13 -5.98 26.56
N ALA A 261 4.08 -6.80 26.53
CA ALA A 261 3.37 -7.24 27.72
C ALA A 261 4.33 -7.95 28.70
N GLN A 262 5.18 -8.85 28.20
CA GLN A 262 6.17 -9.53 29.03
C GLN A 262 7.19 -8.55 29.64
N ASN A 263 7.65 -7.56 28.87
CA ASN A 263 8.56 -6.53 29.37
C ASN A 263 7.90 -5.66 30.44
N LEU A 264 6.64 -5.27 30.27
CA LEU A 264 5.88 -4.52 31.28
C LEU A 264 5.73 -5.30 32.59
N ILE A 265 5.42 -6.59 32.52
CA ILE A 265 5.36 -7.49 33.69
C ILE A 265 6.71 -7.55 34.41
N ASN A 266 7.82 -7.60 33.65
CA ASN A 266 9.16 -7.62 34.23
C ASN A 266 9.49 -6.29 34.93
N LEU A 267 9.13 -5.16 34.33
CA LEU A 267 9.35 -3.83 34.91
C LEU A 267 8.49 -3.57 36.14
N GLU A 268 7.31 -4.19 36.26
CA GLU A 268 6.38 -3.96 37.38
C GLU A 268 6.95 -4.37 38.75
N LYS A 269 7.86 -5.36 38.78
CA LYS A 269 8.51 -5.85 40.01
C LYS A 269 9.73 -5.01 40.43
N LEU A 270 10.26 -4.15 39.55
CA LEU A 270 11.49 -3.41 39.82
C LEU A 270 11.30 -2.23 40.80
N PRO A 271 10.21 -1.43 40.74
CA PRO A 271 9.97 -0.34 41.68
C PRO A 271 9.95 -0.79 43.14
N GLU A 272 9.29 -1.93 43.44
CA GLU A 272 9.25 -2.48 44.78
C GLU A 272 10.65 -2.84 45.28
N ASN A 273 11.44 -3.55 44.47
CA ASN A 273 12.81 -3.90 44.79
C ASN A 273 13.71 -2.66 45.01
N ILE A 274 13.53 -1.61 44.22
CA ILE A 274 14.26 -0.35 44.37
C ILE A 274 13.86 0.37 45.66
N ALA A 275 12.56 0.42 45.97
CA ALA A 275 12.05 1.03 47.20
C ALA A 275 12.62 0.33 48.45
N VAL A 276 12.64 -1.01 48.45
CA VAL A 276 13.24 -1.81 49.53
C VAL A 276 14.73 -1.49 49.70
N LYS A 277 15.50 -1.51 48.59
CA LYS A 277 16.94 -1.18 48.63
C LYS A 277 17.19 0.24 49.12
N LYS A 278 16.45 1.22 48.63
CA LYS A 278 16.53 2.61 49.09
C LYS A 278 16.29 2.72 50.60
N GLY A 279 15.25 2.05 51.11
CA GLY A 279 14.96 2.01 52.54
C GLY A 279 16.12 1.44 53.37
N GLN A 280 16.71 0.34 52.92
CA GLN A 280 17.88 -0.28 53.56
C GLN A 280 19.11 0.65 53.53
N THR A 281 19.42 1.26 52.38
CA THR A 281 20.56 2.18 52.25
C THR A 281 20.36 3.44 53.11
N LEU A 282 19.15 4.01 53.17
CA LEU A 282 18.83 5.14 54.06
C LEU A 282 19.05 4.80 55.53
N GLN A 283 18.64 3.60 55.94
CA GLN A 283 18.89 3.12 57.31
C GLN A 283 20.39 2.98 57.58
N MET A 284 21.16 2.44 56.63
CA MET A 284 22.62 2.32 56.77
C MET A 284 23.31 3.68 56.84
N ILE A 285 22.86 4.68 56.07
CA ILE A 285 23.35 6.06 56.15
C ILE A 285 23.09 6.61 57.55
N LYS A 286 21.85 6.51 58.05
CA LYS A 286 21.48 6.99 59.39
C LYS A 286 22.34 6.37 60.49
N ILE A 287 22.57 5.05 60.43
CA ILE A 287 23.44 4.35 61.40
C ILE A 287 24.88 4.86 61.29
N THR A 288 25.40 4.98 60.07
CA THR A 288 26.80 5.41 59.83
C THR A 288 27.02 6.89 60.22
N GLU A 289 26.01 7.76 60.05
CA GLU A 289 26.03 9.14 60.55
C GLU A 289 26.05 9.21 62.08
N GLN A 290 25.28 8.35 62.75
CA GLN A 290 25.34 8.25 64.21
C GLN A 290 26.70 7.75 64.71
N GLU A 291 27.30 6.79 64.01
CA GLU A 291 28.67 6.34 64.28
C GLU A 291 29.68 7.46 64.09
N LYS A 292 29.53 8.25 63.02
CA LYS A 292 30.35 9.44 62.75
C LYS A 292 30.32 10.43 63.91
N LEU A 293 29.12 10.83 64.35
CA LEU A 293 28.94 11.79 65.44
C LEU A 293 29.61 11.31 66.73
N LYS A 294 29.47 10.03 67.08
CA LYS A 294 30.14 9.46 68.26
C LYS A 294 31.67 9.53 68.16
N VAL A 295 32.22 9.21 66.98
CA VAL A 295 33.68 9.26 66.74
C VAL A 295 34.19 10.70 66.74
N GLU A 296 33.44 11.66 66.18
CA GLU A 296 33.77 13.08 66.23
C GLU A 296 33.76 13.61 67.67
N GLU A 297 32.72 13.32 68.45
CA GLU A 297 32.65 13.70 69.86
C GLU A 297 33.80 13.13 70.72
N GLU A 298 34.21 11.87 70.47
CA GLU A 298 35.36 11.26 71.14
C GLU A 298 36.69 11.89 70.69
N THR A 299 36.82 12.19 69.40
CA THR A 299 38.02 12.83 68.83
C THR A 299 38.20 14.23 69.40
N ASP A 300 37.13 15.04 69.41
CA ASP A 300 37.14 16.42 69.91
C ASP A 300 37.56 16.48 71.39
N LYS A 301 37.04 15.57 72.22
CA LYS A 301 37.41 15.48 73.64
C LYS A 301 38.92 15.27 73.82
N ILE A 302 39.50 14.36 73.04
CA ILE A 302 40.93 14.04 73.13
C ILE A 302 41.76 15.17 72.50
N GLU A 303 41.26 15.82 71.45
CA GLU A 303 41.94 16.90 70.75
C GLU A 303 42.04 18.16 71.63
N VAL A 304 41.00 18.48 72.40
CA VAL A 304 41.04 19.55 73.43
C VAL A 304 42.12 19.28 74.47
N ILE A 305 42.24 18.03 74.95
CA ILE A 305 43.27 17.63 75.93
C ILE A 305 44.66 17.71 75.29
N TYR A 306 44.81 17.23 74.06
CA TYR A 306 46.05 17.31 73.29
C TYR A 306 46.50 18.77 73.10
N GLU A 307 45.58 19.67 72.74
CA GLU A 307 45.88 21.09 72.57
C GLU A 307 46.31 21.77 73.87
N ASP A 308 45.66 21.45 74.99
CA ASP A 308 46.06 21.95 76.32
C ASP A 308 47.48 21.48 76.69
N HIS A 309 47.78 20.19 76.52
CA HIS A 309 49.13 19.65 76.70
C HIS A 309 50.15 20.33 75.79
N ASN A 310 49.78 20.63 74.54
CA ASN A 310 50.66 21.28 73.57
C ASN A 310 50.95 22.74 73.96
N LYS A 311 49.94 23.48 74.44
CA LYS A 311 50.11 24.83 74.99
C LYS A 311 51.03 24.83 76.20
N LYS A 312 50.84 23.90 77.14
CA LYS A 312 51.70 23.74 78.32
C LYS A 312 53.14 23.40 77.95
N LEU A 313 53.34 22.51 76.96
CA LEU A 313 54.66 22.19 76.44
C LEU A 313 55.35 23.42 75.84
N LYS A 314 54.66 24.20 74.99
CA LYS A 314 55.20 25.43 74.41
C LYS A 314 55.60 26.44 75.47
N ALA A 315 54.75 26.67 76.48
CA ALA A 315 55.07 27.55 77.59
C ALA A 315 56.30 27.06 78.40
N ALA A 316 56.46 25.75 78.59
CA ALA A 316 57.63 25.17 79.24
C ALA A 316 58.90 25.34 78.38
N GLN A 317 58.80 25.16 77.07
CA GLN A 317 59.89 25.40 76.11
C GLN A 317 60.34 26.86 76.13
N GLU A 318 59.42 27.82 76.10
CA GLU A 318 59.69 29.25 76.18
C GLU A 318 60.42 29.61 77.50
N LYS A 319 59.95 29.10 78.63
CA LYS A 319 60.62 29.29 79.93
C LYS A 319 62.05 28.73 79.93
N ILE A 320 62.26 27.57 79.31
CA ILE A 320 63.60 26.96 79.20
C ILE A 320 64.50 27.77 78.27
N MET A 321 63.98 28.27 77.13
CA MET A 321 64.74 29.15 76.24
C MET A 321 65.16 30.43 76.96
N PHE A 322 64.24 31.06 77.68
CA PHE A 322 64.53 32.25 78.48
C PHE A 322 65.56 31.99 79.60
N ALA A 323 65.46 30.84 80.29
CA ALA A 323 66.45 30.44 81.29
C ALA A 323 67.82 30.16 80.67
N ARG A 324 67.87 29.55 79.48
CA ARG A 324 69.11 29.34 78.71
C ARG A 324 69.72 30.66 78.26
N GLU A 325 68.91 31.60 77.78
CA GLU A 325 69.34 32.93 77.38
C GLU A 325 69.93 33.69 78.58
N LYS A 326 69.22 33.72 79.71
CA LYS A 326 69.75 34.29 80.96
C LYS A 326 71.05 33.64 81.42
N ARG A 327 71.15 32.31 81.33
CA ARG A 327 72.37 31.57 81.67
C ARG A 327 73.51 31.93 80.70
N ALA A 328 73.25 31.99 79.40
CA ALA A 328 74.24 32.39 78.42
C ALA A 328 74.70 33.84 78.64
N SER A 329 73.79 34.77 78.94
CA SER A 329 74.13 36.15 79.33
C SER A 329 74.95 36.20 80.62
N ALA A 330 74.57 35.43 81.65
CA ALA A 330 75.31 35.36 82.91
C ALA A 330 76.72 34.76 82.71
N SER A 331 76.84 33.67 81.96
CA SER A 331 78.13 33.06 81.62
C SER A 331 79.00 33.94 80.71
N ALA A 332 78.41 34.72 79.81
CA ALA A 332 79.14 35.74 79.04
C ALA A 332 79.62 36.89 79.93
N THR A 333 78.83 37.27 80.94
CA THR A 333 79.22 38.28 81.95
C THR A 333 80.35 37.75 82.83
N GLU A 334 80.28 36.49 83.24
CA GLU A 334 81.31 35.79 84.03
C GLU A 334 82.61 35.59 83.25
N GLY A 335 82.54 35.15 81.98
CA GLY A 335 83.70 35.06 81.09
C GLY A 335 84.31 36.43 80.75
N GLY A 336 83.48 37.47 80.62
CA GLY A 336 83.93 38.85 80.49
C GLY A 336 84.61 39.40 81.75
N LEU A 337 84.23 38.93 82.94
CA LEU A 337 84.89 39.23 84.21
C LEU A 337 86.20 38.45 84.39
N GLN A 338 86.27 37.20 83.93
CA GLN A 338 87.48 36.38 83.96
C GLN A 338 88.57 36.87 82.99
N ASN A 339 88.20 37.36 81.80
CA ASN A 339 89.16 37.94 80.83
C ASN A 339 89.66 39.36 81.21
N ARG A 340 89.20 39.93 82.33
CA ARG A 340 89.68 41.21 82.89
C ARG A 340 90.63 41.05 84.09
N LYS A 341 90.92 39.82 84.50
CA LYS A 341 92.03 39.47 85.39
C LYS A 341 93.19 38.94 84.55
#